data_AF-A0A970FA61-F1
#
_entry.id   AF-A0A970FA61-F1
#
_cell.length_a   1.000
_cell.length_b   1.000
_cell.length_c   1.000
_cell.angle_alpha   90.00
_cell.angle_beta   90.00
_cell.angle_gamma   90.00
#
_symmetry.space_group_name_H-M   'P 1'
#
loop_
_entity.id
_entity.type
_entity.pdbx_description
1 polymer ?
#
loop_
_entity_poly.entity_id
_entity_poly.type
_entity_poly.pdbx_seq_one_letter_code
_entity_poly.pdbx_strand_id
1 'polypeptide(L)'
;MYNIYGFGRRIASYRKLAGLTQEELAARLNITAQAVSKWENEVCFPEITILPQLAQELNTTIEELFGGKITNNGQSEGAPLWSFPEAKGKLKLVHTFQNVGCYSDKEVAVTTEDSVVFKDGSKADLRKQEITNKGSGNICFDFADEHYFFVNGDSGAASTELNEVFSGITSLNLEITVADLQVVRSKDSYTRLEAVGTSVFIGSIQVKQNGTQLSIAQKLQNYQRNPADKIKLMLGQDLGSELTVRVSGSGSGDIQVPFKKASVWVSGSGDLNLTNVDYLSCRISGSGDVTVNKIGKAELVISGAGDIEVNEITGDLEVQVSGVGDVEIKSGNIDTFKAKISGAGDINARGVTARTANITCSGVGDVVLGRVIEESIEKHSRKSSIKILQRG
;
A
#
# COMPACT_ATOMS: atom_id res chain seq x y z
N MET A 1 -24.95 -28.48 9.02
CA MET A 1 -24.54 -29.29 7.86
C MET A 1 -23.07 -28.97 7.61
N TYR A 2 -22.18 -29.97 7.60
CA TYR A 2 -20.75 -29.75 7.36
C TYR A 2 -20.51 -29.35 5.91
N ASN A 3 -19.70 -28.32 5.68
CA ASN A 3 -19.38 -27.83 4.35
C ASN A 3 -18.11 -28.50 3.86
N ILE A 4 -18.25 -29.58 3.08
CA ILE A 4 -17.10 -30.28 2.48
C ILE A 4 -16.43 -29.46 1.36
N TYR A 5 -17.14 -28.48 0.80
CA TYR A 5 -16.63 -27.60 -0.25
C TYR A 5 -15.76 -26.50 0.37
N GLY A 6 -14.63 -26.15 -0.26
CA GLY A 6 -13.67 -25.20 0.32
C GLY A 6 -12.78 -25.77 1.42
N PHE A 7 -12.83 -27.08 1.69
CA PHE A 7 -12.05 -27.74 2.73
C PHE A 7 -10.54 -27.58 2.52
N GLY A 8 -10.07 -27.83 1.29
CA GLY A 8 -8.68 -27.61 0.90
C GLY A 8 -8.22 -26.17 1.11
N ARG A 9 -9.06 -25.22 0.72
CA ARG A 9 -8.77 -23.79 0.88
C ARG A 9 -8.71 -23.38 2.35
N ARG A 10 -9.55 -23.94 3.23
CA ARG A 10 -9.45 -23.69 4.68
C ARG A 10 -8.14 -24.20 5.26
N ILE A 11 -7.64 -25.36 4.82
CA ILE A 11 -6.30 -25.82 5.18
C ILE A 11 -5.24 -24.79 4.78
N ALA A 12 -5.29 -24.32 3.54
CA ALA A 12 -4.36 -23.29 3.04
C ALA A 12 -4.43 -22.00 3.88
N SER A 13 -5.65 -21.56 4.23
CA SER A 13 -5.89 -20.36 5.03
C SER A 13 -5.29 -20.47 6.43
N TYR A 14 -5.61 -21.55 7.16
CA TYR A 14 -5.06 -21.73 8.50
C TYR A 14 -3.56 -21.98 8.49
N ARG A 15 -3.02 -22.61 7.44
CA ARG A 15 -1.57 -22.78 7.26
C ARG A 15 -0.87 -21.43 7.16
N LYS A 16 -1.39 -20.54 6.30
CA LYS A 16 -0.86 -19.19 6.11
C LYS A 16 -0.99 -18.36 7.40
N LEU A 17 -2.09 -18.50 8.15
CA LEU A 17 -2.27 -17.87 9.46
C LEU A 17 -1.24 -18.32 10.50
N ALA A 18 -0.90 -19.62 10.49
CA ALA A 18 0.14 -20.17 11.33
C ALA A 18 1.56 -19.79 10.86
N GLY A 19 1.70 -19.03 9.77
CA GLY A 19 2.98 -18.58 9.21
C GLY A 19 3.79 -19.71 8.57
N LEU A 20 3.14 -20.81 8.16
CA LEU A 20 3.80 -22.00 7.63
C LEU A 20 3.79 -22.02 6.10
N THR A 21 4.86 -22.48 5.47
CA THR A 21 4.92 -22.92 4.07
C THR A 21 4.26 -24.30 3.89
N GLN A 22 3.97 -24.71 2.66
CA GLN A 22 3.43 -26.06 2.40
C GLN A 22 4.45 -27.13 2.83
N GLU A 23 5.73 -26.86 2.63
CA GLU A 23 6.86 -27.69 3.05
C GLU A 23 6.94 -27.81 4.57
N GLU A 24 6.80 -26.71 5.30
CA GLU A 24 6.84 -26.72 6.76
C GLU A 24 5.63 -27.43 7.37
N LEU A 25 4.41 -27.19 6.84
CA LEU A 25 3.22 -27.94 7.29
C LEU A 25 3.38 -29.44 7.01
N ALA A 26 3.86 -29.79 5.82
CA ALA A 26 4.10 -31.18 5.45
C ALA A 26 5.12 -31.85 6.37
N ALA A 27 6.21 -31.16 6.71
CA ALA A 27 7.22 -31.65 7.63
C ALA A 27 6.64 -31.93 9.03
N ARG A 28 5.77 -31.04 9.55
CA ARG A 28 5.12 -31.20 10.86
C ARG A 28 4.09 -32.33 10.89
N LEU A 29 3.43 -32.58 9.77
CA LEU A 29 2.47 -33.69 9.62
C LEU A 29 3.14 -35.00 9.18
N ASN A 30 4.46 -35.01 8.98
CA ASN A 30 5.22 -36.15 8.49
C ASN A 30 4.69 -36.71 7.14
N ILE A 31 4.38 -35.80 6.22
CA ILE A 31 3.89 -36.08 4.86
C ILE A 31 4.70 -35.29 3.81
N THR A 32 4.34 -35.41 2.53
CA THR A 32 4.98 -34.64 1.46
C THR A 32 4.28 -33.30 1.22
N ALA A 33 5.03 -32.27 0.83
CA ALA A 33 4.47 -30.97 0.40
C ALA A 33 3.47 -31.13 -0.77
N GLN A 34 3.68 -32.14 -1.62
CA GLN A 34 2.75 -32.49 -2.69
C GLN A 34 1.39 -32.97 -2.17
N ALA A 35 1.33 -33.65 -1.01
CA ALA A 35 0.07 -34.03 -0.38
C ALA A 35 -0.69 -32.80 0.11
N VAL A 36 -0.01 -31.88 0.81
CA VAL A 36 -0.58 -30.59 1.24
C VAL A 36 -1.08 -29.79 0.04
N SER A 37 -0.27 -29.69 -1.02
CA SER A 37 -0.67 -29.00 -2.26
C SER A 37 -1.92 -29.62 -2.91
N LYS A 38 -2.03 -30.96 -2.95
CA LYS A 38 -3.24 -31.63 -3.44
C LYS A 38 -4.46 -31.35 -2.56
N TRP A 39 -4.28 -31.25 -1.25
CA TRP A 39 -5.37 -30.88 -0.35
C TRP A 39 -5.81 -29.44 -0.62
N GLU A 40 -4.86 -28.50 -0.63
CA GLU A 40 -5.13 -27.07 -0.80
C GLU A 40 -5.79 -26.72 -2.13
N ASN A 41 -5.46 -27.48 -3.18
CA ASN A 41 -6.05 -27.35 -4.51
C ASN A 41 -7.34 -28.19 -4.72
N GLU A 42 -7.93 -28.72 -3.65
CA GLU A 42 -9.15 -29.54 -3.69
C GLU A 42 -9.04 -30.79 -4.59
N VAL A 43 -7.83 -31.29 -4.82
CA VAL A 43 -7.57 -32.50 -5.63
C VAL A 43 -7.89 -33.77 -4.84
N CYS A 44 -7.61 -33.79 -3.54
CA CYS A 44 -8.02 -34.88 -2.66
C CYS A 44 -8.20 -34.39 -1.22
N PHE A 45 -8.84 -35.22 -0.38
CA PHE A 45 -8.96 -34.97 1.05
C PHE A 45 -7.78 -35.57 1.83
N PRO A 46 -7.38 -34.97 2.97
CA PRO A 46 -6.53 -35.63 3.94
C PRO A 46 -7.20 -36.89 4.47
N GLU A 47 -6.38 -37.87 4.84
CA GLU A 47 -6.90 -39.04 5.55
C GLU A 47 -7.50 -38.63 6.89
N ILE A 48 -8.57 -39.32 7.30
CA ILE A 48 -9.29 -39.03 8.54
C ILE A 48 -8.36 -39.09 9.78
N THR A 49 -7.33 -39.92 9.71
CA THR A 49 -6.29 -40.10 10.74
C THR A 49 -5.39 -38.88 10.92
N ILE A 50 -5.21 -38.06 9.87
CA ILE A 50 -4.36 -36.86 9.89
C ILE A 50 -5.13 -35.64 10.42
N LEU A 51 -6.46 -35.63 10.32
CA LEU A 51 -7.29 -34.47 10.67
C LEU A 51 -7.08 -33.90 12.09
N PRO A 52 -6.92 -34.72 13.16
CA PRO A 52 -6.68 -34.19 14.50
C PRO A 52 -5.35 -33.45 14.61
N GLN A 53 -4.28 -34.01 14.03
CA GLN A 53 -2.95 -33.40 14.04
C GLN A 53 -2.90 -32.18 13.12
N LEU A 54 -3.56 -32.24 11.96
CA LEU A 54 -3.71 -31.12 11.06
C LEU A 54 -4.40 -29.94 11.75
N ALA A 55 -5.52 -30.17 12.44
CA ALA A 55 -6.21 -29.11 13.18
C ALA A 55 -5.31 -28.50 14.27
N GLN A 56 -4.55 -29.33 14.99
CA GLN A 56 -3.61 -28.88 16.02
C GLN A 56 -2.48 -28.01 15.45
N GLU A 57 -1.81 -28.45 14.38
CA GLU A 57 -0.72 -27.70 13.75
C GLU A 57 -1.18 -26.37 13.14
N LEU A 58 -2.43 -26.34 12.70
CA LEU A 58 -3.09 -25.18 12.12
C LEU A 58 -3.76 -24.26 13.16
N ASN A 59 -3.67 -24.61 14.45
CA ASN A 59 -4.31 -23.90 15.56
C ASN A 59 -5.82 -23.65 15.33
N THR A 60 -6.53 -24.69 14.89
CA THR A 60 -7.96 -24.68 14.57
C THR A 60 -8.62 -25.99 15.05
N THR A 61 -9.91 -26.16 14.79
CA THR A 61 -10.68 -27.38 15.08
C THR A 61 -11.03 -28.14 13.80
N ILE A 62 -11.32 -29.43 13.92
CA ILE A 62 -11.81 -30.23 12.79
C ILE A 62 -13.14 -29.62 12.30
N GLU A 63 -14.00 -29.20 13.21
CA GLU A 63 -15.27 -28.55 12.91
C GLU A 63 -15.07 -27.30 12.04
N GLU A 64 -14.10 -26.44 12.38
CA GLU A 64 -13.74 -25.27 11.58
C GLU A 64 -13.17 -25.63 10.20
N LEU A 65 -12.34 -26.68 10.10
CA LEU A 65 -11.88 -27.21 8.82
C LEU A 65 -13.03 -27.72 7.94
N PHE A 66 -14.13 -28.17 8.53
CA PHE A 66 -15.37 -28.53 7.83
C PHE A 66 -16.43 -27.41 7.79
N GLY A 67 -16.03 -26.16 8.06
CA GLY A 67 -16.88 -24.98 7.91
C GLY A 67 -17.90 -24.77 9.04
N GLY A 68 -17.71 -25.40 10.20
CA GLY A 68 -18.46 -25.11 11.42
C GLY A 68 -17.96 -23.83 12.10
N LYS A 69 -18.87 -23.00 12.62
CA LYS A 69 -18.54 -21.93 13.58
C LYS A 69 -18.88 -22.41 14.99
N ILE A 70 -18.04 -22.09 15.98
CA ILE A 70 -18.47 -22.00 17.37
C ILE A 70 -19.08 -20.61 17.55
N THR A 71 -20.40 -20.53 17.70
CA THR A 71 -21.04 -19.39 18.35
C THR A 71 -21.44 -19.82 19.76
N ASN A 72 -21.30 -18.94 20.74
CA ASN A 72 -21.59 -19.20 22.16
C ASN A 72 -23.07 -19.55 22.48
N ASN A 73 -23.91 -19.97 21.53
CA ASN A 73 -25.33 -20.30 21.76
C ASN A 73 -25.95 -21.27 20.72
N GLY A 74 -25.28 -22.39 20.41
CA GLY A 74 -25.97 -23.65 20.08
C GLY A 74 -27.01 -23.69 18.94
N GLN A 75 -26.91 -22.86 17.89
CA GLN A 75 -27.71 -23.02 16.67
C GLN A 75 -26.84 -22.93 15.41
N SER A 76 -26.96 -23.93 14.54
CA SER A 76 -26.13 -24.16 13.37
C SER A 76 -26.84 -23.70 12.09
N GLU A 77 -26.31 -22.68 11.42
CA GLU A 77 -26.53 -22.46 9.97
C GLU A 77 -25.20 -22.14 9.29
N GLY A 78 -24.91 -22.91 8.23
CA GLY A 78 -23.61 -22.96 7.56
C GLY A 78 -23.44 -21.86 6.51
N ALA A 79 -23.05 -20.66 6.94
CA ALA A 79 -22.58 -19.62 6.03
C ALA A 79 -21.07 -19.79 5.76
N PRO A 80 -20.60 -19.62 4.52
CA PRO A 80 -19.17 -19.68 4.19
C PRO A 80 -18.36 -18.58 4.93
N LEU A 81 -17.08 -18.87 5.20
CA LEU A 81 -16.10 -17.97 5.85
C LEU A 81 -15.64 -16.79 4.98
N TRP A 82 -16.33 -16.53 3.87
CA TRP A 82 -16.01 -15.51 2.89
C TRP A 82 -17.33 -14.89 2.39
N SER A 83 -17.33 -13.59 2.10
CA SER A 83 -18.51 -12.87 1.56
C SER A 83 -18.10 -12.07 0.36
N PHE A 84 -18.90 -12.14 -0.71
CA PHE A 84 -18.78 -11.22 -1.82
C PHE A 84 -19.13 -9.78 -1.37
N PRO A 85 -18.41 -8.76 -1.86
CA PRO A 85 -18.80 -7.37 -1.77
C PRO A 85 -20.23 -7.12 -2.19
N GLU A 86 -20.93 -6.21 -1.51
CA GLU A 86 -22.29 -5.80 -1.92
C GLU A 86 -22.30 -5.06 -3.27
N ALA A 87 -21.16 -4.52 -3.71
CA ALA A 87 -21.01 -3.86 -4.99
C ALA A 87 -19.61 -4.08 -5.60
N LYS A 88 -19.56 -3.99 -6.93
CA LYS A 88 -18.34 -4.03 -7.74
C LYS A 88 -18.42 -2.90 -8.76
N GLY A 89 -17.77 -1.77 -8.46
CA GLY A 89 -17.98 -0.52 -9.19
C GLY A 89 -19.45 -0.08 -9.13
N LYS A 90 -20.09 0.13 -10.29
CA LYS A 90 -21.52 0.50 -10.37
C LYS A 90 -22.49 -0.68 -10.23
N LEU A 91 -21.99 -1.92 -10.19
CA LEU A 91 -22.81 -3.13 -10.20
C LEU A 91 -23.08 -3.58 -8.77
N LYS A 92 -24.31 -4.00 -8.47
CA LYS A 92 -24.69 -4.53 -7.16
C LYS A 92 -24.59 -6.04 -7.16
N LEU A 93 -24.20 -6.64 -6.04
CA LEU A 93 -24.30 -8.08 -5.85
C LEU A 93 -25.77 -8.46 -5.85
N VAL A 94 -26.19 -9.24 -6.84
CA VAL A 94 -27.59 -9.65 -7.02
C VAL A 94 -27.86 -11.07 -6.54
N HIS A 95 -26.85 -11.93 -6.54
CA HIS A 95 -26.97 -13.30 -6.03
C HIS A 95 -25.60 -13.94 -5.82
N THR A 96 -25.55 -14.99 -5.00
CA THR A 96 -24.34 -15.79 -4.78
C THR A 96 -24.68 -17.27 -4.80
N PHE A 97 -23.83 -18.08 -5.41
CA PHE A 97 -23.94 -19.54 -5.37
C PHE A 97 -22.54 -20.14 -5.33
N GLN A 98 -22.27 -20.96 -4.32
CA GLN A 98 -20.92 -21.49 -4.05
C GLN A 98 -19.89 -20.36 -4.11
N ASN A 99 -18.74 -20.52 -4.77
CA ASN A 99 -17.69 -19.50 -4.89
C ASN A 99 -17.94 -18.48 -6.03
N VAL A 100 -19.19 -18.25 -6.43
CA VAL A 100 -19.53 -17.32 -7.53
C VAL A 100 -20.47 -16.24 -7.02
N GLY A 101 -20.09 -14.98 -7.23
CA GLY A 101 -20.90 -13.80 -6.97
C GLY A 101 -21.40 -13.24 -8.29
N CYS A 102 -22.70 -13.04 -8.42
CA CYS A 102 -23.30 -12.42 -9.59
C CYS A 102 -23.54 -10.95 -9.30
N TYR A 103 -22.97 -10.06 -10.11
CA TYR A 103 -23.12 -8.61 -10.01
C TYR A 103 -23.88 -8.06 -11.21
N SER A 104 -24.77 -7.10 -10.98
CA SER A 104 -25.55 -6.48 -12.05
C SER A 104 -26.07 -5.09 -11.67
N ASP A 105 -26.27 -4.22 -12.67
CA ASP A 105 -27.02 -2.97 -12.55
C ASP A 105 -28.49 -3.12 -12.99
N LYS A 106 -28.89 -4.32 -13.43
CA LYS A 106 -30.25 -4.63 -13.90
C LYS A 106 -31.19 -4.99 -12.75
N GLU A 107 -32.49 -4.73 -12.96
CA GLU A 107 -33.52 -5.17 -12.04
C GLU A 107 -33.73 -6.68 -12.09
N VAL A 108 -33.51 -7.33 -10.94
CA VAL A 108 -33.77 -8.75 -10.73
C VAL A 108 -35.27 -9.01 -10.74
N ALA A 109 -35.71 -10.02 -11.49
CA ALA A 109 -37.09 -10.50 -11.46
C ALA A 109 -37.25 -11.63 -10.44
N VAL A 110 -36.37 -12.64 -10.47
CA VAL A 110 -36.39 -13.77 -9.56
C VAL A 110 -35.00 -14.41 -9.44
N THR A 111 -34.66 -14.88 -8.24
CA THR A 111 -33.49 -15.73 -7.99
C THR A 111 -33.94 -17.14 -7.64
N THR A 112 -33.13 -18.11 -8.00
CA THR A 112 -33.22 -19.51 -7.58
C THR A 112 -31.96 -19.86 -6.77
N GLU A 113 -31.75 -21.12 -6.41
CA GLU A 113 -30.55 -21.53 -5.68
C GLU A 113 -29.25 -21.10 -6.40
N ASP A 114 -29.16 -21.35 -7.71
CA ASP A 114 -27.95 -21.16 -8.50
C ASP A 114 -28.09 -20.22 -9.69
N SER A 115 -29.25 -19.57 -9.87
CA SER A 115 -29.51 -18.75 -11.06
C SER A 115 -30.27 -17.46 -10.75
N VAL A 116 -30.02 -16.42 -11.55
CA VAL A 116 -30.70 -15.12 -11.52
C VAL A 116 -31.42 -14.89 -12.85
N VAL A 117 -32.67 -14.44 -12.79
CA VAL A 117 -33.44 -13.98 -13.94
C VAL A 117 -33.78 -12.51 -13.76
N PHE A 118 -33.54 -11.71 -14.79
CA PHE A 118 -33.77 -10.26 -14.79
C PHE A 118 -35.06 -9.90 -15.53
N LYS A 119 -35.65 -8.73 -15.23
CA LYS A 119 -36.94 -8.30 -15.81
C LYS A 119 -36.91 -8.12 -17.33
N ASP A 120 -35.74 -7.85 -17.91
CA ASP A 120 -35.53 -7.71 -19.35
C ASP A 120 -35.35 -9.07 -20.07
N GLY A 121 -35.47 -10.18 -19.34
CA GLY A 121 -35.29 -11.53 -19.86
C GLY A 121 -33.83 -11.98 -19.94
N SER A 122 -32.89 -11.21 -19.40
CA SER A 122 -31.51 -11.66 -19.16
C SER A 122 -31.48 -12.74 -18.07
N LYS A 123 -30.44 -13.57 -18.08
CA LYS A 123 -30.24 -14.67 -17.12
C LYS A 123 -28.77 -14.84 -16.76
N ALA A 124 -28.51 -15.29 -15.55
CA ALA A 124 -27.20 -15.74 -15.09
C ALA A 124 -27.35 -17.10 -14.40
N ASP A 125 -26.69 -18.13 -14.90
CA ASP A 125 -26.61 -19.47 -14.29
C ASP A 125 -25.24 -19.58 -13.63
N LEU A 126 -25.18 -19.43 -12.30
CA LEU A 126 -23.95 -19.38 -11.53
C LEU A 126 -23.29 -20.76 -11.41
N ARG A 127 -24.07 -21.85 -11.52
CA ARG A 127 -23.56 -23.22 -11.52
C ARG A 127 -22.85 -23.55 -12.83
N LYS A 128 -23.41 -23.14 -13.97
CA LYS A 128 -22.80 -23.32 -15.30
C LYS A 128 -21.84 -22.19 -15.70
N GLN A 129 -21.80 -21.12 -14.91
CA GLN A 129 -21.04 -19.91 -15.20
C GLN A 129 -21.43 -19.30 -16.56
N GLU A 130 -22.72 -19.29 -16.87
CA GLU A 130 -23.25 -18.80 -18.15
C GLU A 130 -24.10 -17.54 -17.94
N ILE A 131 -23.86 -16.52 -18.77
CA ILE A 131 -24.64 -15.28 -18.77
C ILE A 131 -25.33 -15.13 -20.13
N THR A 132 -26.65 -14.95 -20.11
CA THR A 132 -27.43 -14.45 -21.25
C THR A 132 -27.82 -13.01 -20.96
N ASN A 133 -27.11 -12.03 -21.55
CA ASN A 133 -27.41 -10.61 -21.36
C ASN A 133 -28.25 -10.07 -22.53
N LYS A 134 -29.42 -9.48 -22.23
CA LYS A 134 -30.33 -8.84 -23.19
C LYS A 134 -30.57 -7.39 -22.80
N GLY A 135 -30.72 -6.48 -23.77
CA GLY A 135 -30.97 -5.06 -23.48
C GLY A 135 -29.74 -4.32 -22.91
N SER A 136 -29.96 -3.15 -22.32
CA SER A 136 -28.92 -2.33 -21.70
C SER A 136 -28.60 -2.79 -20.27
N GLY A 137 -27.40 -2.49 -19.78
CA GLY A 137 -26.93 -2.89 -18.45
C GLY A 137 -26.00 -4.10 -18.49
N ASN A 138 -25.34 -4.37 -17.37
CA ASN A 138 -24.25 -5.32 -17.27
C ASN A 138 -24.58 -6.41 -16.26
N ILE A 139 -24.14 -7.63 -16.56
CA ILE A 139 -24.12 -8.76 -15.64
C ILE A 139 -22.70 -9.31 -15.69
N CYS A 140 -22.08 -9.55 -14.55
CA CYS A 140 -20.79 -10.21 -14.49
C CYS A 140 -20.72 -11.18 -13.31
N PHE A 141 -19.83 -12.16 -13.43
CA PHE A 141 -19.45 -13.00 -12.32
C PHE A 141 -18.17 -12.49 -11.67
N ASP A 142 -18.08 -12.72 -10.38
CA ASP A 142 -16.86 -12.69 -9.61
C ASP A 142 -16.67 -14.05 -8.93
N PHE A 143 -15.43 -14.42 -8.67
CA PHE A 143 -15.08 -15.72 -8.12
C PHE A 143 -14.36 -15.55 -6.80
N ALA A 144 -14.76 -16.33 -5.80
CA ALA A 144 -14.13 -16.27 -4.49
C ALA A 144 -12.74 -16.90 -4.56
N ASP A 145 -11.72 -16.04 -4.52
CA ASP A 145 -10.29 -16.36 -4.53
C ASP A 145 -9.66 -16.14 -3.14
N GLU A 146 -8.34 -16.36 -2.99
CA GLU A 146 -7.59 -16.19 -1.73
C GLU A 146 -7.73 -14.81 -1.06
N HIS A 147 -8.28 -13.81 -1.76
CA HIS A 147 -8.43 -12.42 -1.31
C HIS A 147 -9.76 -12.13 -0.61
N TYR A 148 -10.64 -13.12 -0.39
CA TYR A 148 -11.91 -12.93 0.35
C TYR A 148 -11.83 -13.33 1.83
N PHE A 149 -10.63 -13.52 2.37
CA PHE A 149 -10.42 -13.94 3.75
C PHE A 149 -10.04 -12.77 4.68
N PHE A 150 -10.64 -12.79 5.87
CA PHE A 150 -10.59 -11.82 6.99
C PHE A 150 -11.54 -10.62 6.91
N VAL A 151 -12.75 -10.84 7.41
CA VAL A 151 -13.38 -9.88 8.33
C VAL A 151 -13.15 -10.45 9.73
N ASN A 152 -12.08 -10.01 10.40
CA ASN A 152 -11.97 -10.19 11.84
C ASN A 152 -13.08 -9.35 12.48
N GLY A 153 -14.11 -10.02 13.00
CA GLY A 153 -14.90 -9.52 14.11
C GLY A 153 -15.38 -8.06 14.02
N ASP A 154 -15.89 -7.63 12.89
CA ASP A 154 -16.94 -6.61 12.86
C ASP A 154 -17.67 -6.75 11.54
N SER A 155 -18.98 -7.00 11.59
CA SER A 155 -19.86 -7.22 10.46
C SER A 155 -19.97 -5.97 9.57
N GLY A 156 -18.95 -5.72 8.75
CA GLY A 156 -18.99 -4.75 7.66
C GLY A 156 -18.86 -5.50 6.34
N ALA A 157 -19.83 -5.32 5.43
CA ALA A 157 -19.79 -5.84 4.07
C ALA A 157 -18.41 -5.64 3.44
N ALA A 158 -17.91 -6.64 2.70
CA ALA A 158 -16.61 -6.59 2.03
C ALA A 158 -16.60 -5.46 0.97
N SER A 159 -16.28 -4.23 1.33
CA SER A 159 -16.29 -3.12 0.36
C SER A 159 -15.05 -3.15 -0.51
N THR A 160 -15.20 -2.93 -1.82
CA THR A 160 -14.06 -2.71 -2.75
C THR A 160 -13.76 -1.23 -2.93
N GLU A 161 -14.49 -0.36 -2.24
CA GLU A 161 -14.33 1.09 -2.29
C GLU A 161 -14.44 1.70 -0.89
N LEU A 162 -13.68 2.76 -0.64
CA LEU A 162 -13.80 3.58 0.55
C LEU A 162 -13.88 5.03 0.13
N ASN A 163 -15.01 5.67 0.43
CA ASN A 163 -15.26 7.06 0.08
C ASN A 163 -15.64 7.84 1.35
N GLU A 164 -14.81 8.80 1.74
CA GLU A 164 -15.05 9.64 2.92
C GLU A 164 -14.82 11.12 2.62
N VAL A 165 -15.53 11.99 3.33
CA VAL A 165 -15.47 13.44 3.16
C VAL A 165 -15.20 14.11 4.50
N PHE A 166 -14.24 15.03 4.52
CA PHE A 166 -13.78 15.74 5.70
C PHE A 166 -13.78 17.24 5.46
N SER A 167 -13.99 18.01 6.52
CA SER A 167 -13.90 19.47 6.50
C SER A 167 -12.76 19.96 7.39
N GLY A 168 -12.12 21.06 7.00
CA GLY A 168 -11.11 21.74 7.83
C GLY A 168 -9.75 21.02 7.93
N ILE A 169 -9.48 20.06 7.03
CA ILE A 169 -8.18 19.38 7.00
C ILE A 169 -7.13 20.31 6.41
N THR A 170 -6.06 20.52 7.14
CA THR A 170 -4.88 21.30 6.71
C THR A 170 -3.60 20.48 6.79
N SER A 171 -3.61 19.35 7.49
CA SER A 171 -2.43 18.51 7.71
C SER A 171 -2.72 17.06 7.42
N LEU A 172 -1.74 16.33 6.90
CA LEU A 172 -1.86 14.93 6.50
C LEU A 172 -0.81 14.07 7.17
N ASN A 173 -1.21 12.87 7.59
CA ASN A 173 -0.31 11.81 8.04
C ASN A 173 -0.62 10.53 7.27
N LEU A 174 0.29 10.11 6.39
CA LEU A 174 0.05 9.10 5.37
C LEU A 174 1.07 7.97 5.55
N GLU A 175 0.59 6.76 5.80
CA GLU A 175 1.43 5.55 5.87
C GLU A 175 1.11 4.65 4.67
N ILE A 176 2.06 4.58 3.74
CA ILE A 176 1.98 3.85 2.48
C ILE A 176 2.79 2.56 2.63
N THR A 177 2.14 1.42 2.34
CA THR A 177 2.80 0.11 2.40
C THR A 177 2.80 -0.57 1.03
N VAL A 178 1.65 -0.71 0.38
CA VAL A 178 1.55 -1.53 -0.86
C VAL A 178 0.86 -0.83 -2.03
N ALA A 179 0.00 0.16 -1.78
CA ALA A 179 -0.80 0.80 -2.82
C ALA A 179 -0.16 2.07 -3.38
N ASP A 180 -0.64 2.46 -4.56
CA ASP A 180 -0.33 3.76 -5.14
C ASP A 180 -1.20 4.83 -4.48
N LEU A 181 -0.55 5.82 -3.88
CA LEU A 181 -1.20 6.98 -3.28
C LEU A 181 -1.08 8.19 -4.21
N GLN A 182 -2.19 8.86 -4.48
CA GLN A 182 -2.20 10.17 -5.11
C GLN A 182 -2.83 11.20 -4.18
N VAL A 183 -2.16 12.33 -3.96
CA VAL A 183 -2.75 13.49 -3.28
C VAL A 183 -2.86 14.64 -4.27
N VAL A 184 -4.08 15.10 -4.52
CA VAL A 184 -4.38 16.18 -5.46
C VAL A 184 -5.22 17.26 -4.78
N ARG A 185 -5.36 18.41 -5.44
CA ARG A 185 -6.25 19.48 -4.94
C ARG A 185 -7.71 19.12 -5.18
N SER A 186 -8.56 19.35 -4.18
CA SER A 186 -10.01 19.28 -4.30
C SER A 186 -10.56 20.48 -5.07
N LYS A 187 -11.78 20.35 -5.61
CA LYS A 187 -12.47 21.45 -6.30
C LYS A 187 -13.13 22.45 -5.34
N ASP A 188 -13.22 22.09 -4.07
CA ASP A 188 -13.84 22.87 -3.01
C ASP A 188 -13.02 22.74 -1.71
N SER A 189 -13.54 23.31 -0.62
CA SER A 189 -12.86 23.30 0.67
C SER A 189 -12.90 21.96 1.41
N TYR A 190 -13.61 20.96 0.88
CA TYR A 190 -13.71 19.63 1.49
C TYR A 190 -12.59 18.73 1.02
N THR A 191 -12.02 18.00 1.97
CA THR A 191 -11.05 16.95 1.70
C THR A 191 -11.80 15.64 1.47
N ARG A 192 -11.43 14.89 0.42
CA ARG A 192 -12.10 13.64 0.06
C ARG A 192 -11.10 12.51 -0.09
N LEU A 193 -11.39 11.39 0.53
CA LEU A 193 -10.68 10.14 0.34
C LEU A 193 -11.51 9.26 -0.60
N GLU A 194 -10.89 8.80 -1.68
CA GLU A 194 -11.41 7.78 -2.60
C GLU A 194 -10.36 6.67 -2.67
N ALA A 195 -10.64 5.50 -2.11
CA ALA A 195 -9.82 4.32 -2.29
C ALA A 195 -10.60 3.24 -3.02
N VAL A 196 -9.93 2.53 -3.93
CA VAL A 196 -10.49 1.42 -4.71
C VAL A 196 -9.49 0.29 -4.71
N GLY A 197 -9.96 -0.94 -4.59
CA GLY A 197 -9.09 -2.11 -4.66
C GLY A 197 -9.77 -3.37 -4.16
N THR A 198 -8.97 -4.34 -3.74
CA THR A 198 -9.50 -5.56 -3.12
C THR A 198 -10.19 -5.27 -1.78
N SER A 199 -11.12 -6.13 -1.37
CA SER A 199 -11.78 -5.98 -0.07
C SER A 199 -10.81 -6.07 1.11
N VAL A 200 -9.78 -6.89 1.01
CA VAL A 200 -8.68 -6.98 1.99
C VAL A 200 -7.92 -5.66 2.06
N PHE A 201 -7.59 -5.09 0.91
CA PHE A 201 -6.92 -3.80 0.85
C PHE A 201 -7.77 -2.71 1.48
N ILE A 202 -9.03 -2.58 1.09
CA ILE A 202 -9.94 -1.56 1.62
C ILE A 202 -10.18 -1.74 3.12
N GLY A 203 -10.41 -2.97 3.58
CA GLY A 203 -10.57 -3.28 5.00
C GLY A 203 -9.32 -2.99 5.85
N SER A 204 -8.14 -2.86 5.22
CA SER A 204 -6.90 -2.52 5.90
C SER A 204 -6.67 -1.03 6.10
N ILE A 205 -7.41 -0.18 5.38
CA ILE A 205 -7.25 1.27 5.43
C ILE A 205 -7.88 1.79 6.72
N GLN A 206 -7.07 2.42 7.56
CA GLN A 206 -7.53 3.09 8.78
C GLN A 206 -7.51 4.59 8.55
N VAL A 207 -8.67 5.22 8.69
CA VAL A 207 -8.85 6.66 8.51
C VAL A 207 -9.23 7.29 9.85
N LYS A 208 -8.51 8.34 10.24
CA LYS A 208 -8.77 9.07 11.49
C LYS A 208 -8.56 10.56 11.29
N GLN A 209 -9.58 11.36 11.62
CA GLN A 209 -9.44 12.81 11.73
C GLN A 209 -9.20 13.20 13.20
N ASN A 210 -8.16 13.99 13.46
CA ASN A 210 -7.93 14.61 14.77
C ASN A 210 -7.75 16.12 14.59
N GLY A 211 -8.80 16.89 14.90
CA GLY A 211 -8.86 18.32 14.59
C GLY A 211 -8.70 18.56 13.09
N THR A 212 -7.64 19.28 12.70
CA THR A 212 -7.33 19.62 11.30
C THR A 212 -6.38 18.64 10.62
N GLN A 213 -5.98 17.56 11.29
CA GLN A 213 -5.11 16.54 10.74
C GLN A 213 -5.92 15.30 10.32
N LEU A 214 -5.68 14.81 9.10
CA LEU A 214 -6.21 13.54 8.61
C LEU A 214 -5.08 12.51 8.57
N SER A 215 -5.29 11.37 9.24
CA SER A 215 -4.38 10.22 9.24
C SER A 215 -4.96 9.08 8.43
N ILE A 216 -4.17 8.53 7.51
CA ILE A 216 -4.50 7.36 6.70
C ILE A 216 -3.36 6.36 6.82
N ALA A 217 -3.66 5.15 7.27
CA ALA A 217 -2.66 4.09 7.43
C ALA A 217 -3.16 2.76 6.87
N GLN A 218 -2.28 2.00 6.22
CA GLN A 218 -2.56 0.64 5.73
C GLN A 218 -1.97 -0.39 6.71
N LYS A 219 -2.81 -1.23 7.31
CA LYS A 219 -2.35 -2.34 8.16
C LYS A 219 -2.38 -3.67 7.42
N LEU A 220 -1.50 -3.81 6.43
CA LEU A 220 -1.30 -5.06 5.69
C LEU A 220 0.09 -5.63 5.95
N GLN A 221 0.14 -6.91 6.28
CA GLN A 221 1.37 -7.70 6.32
C GLN A 221 1.24 -8.83 5.31
N ASN A 222 2.33 -9.13 4.59
CA ASN A 222 2.40 -10.23 3.61
C ASN A 222 1.36 -10.15 2.48
N TYR A 223 0.88 -8.95 2.17
CA TYR A 223 -0.04 -8.73 1.06
C TYR A 223 0.74 -8.49 -0.22
N GLN A 224 0.47 -9.30 -1.25
CA GLN A 224 1.06 -9.10 -2.56
C GLN A 224 0.40 -7.90 -3.23
N ARG A 225 1.19 -6.89 -3.59
CA ARG A 225 0.71 -5.68 -4.26
C ARG A 225 -0.20 -6.03 -5.44
N ASN A 226 -1.41 -5.49 -5.43
CA ASN A 226 -2.34 -5.57 -6.55
C ASN A 226 -2.35 -4.21 -7.28
N PRO A 227 -2.08 -4.16 -8.60
CA PRO A 227 -2.13 -2.91 -9.37
C PRO A 227 -3.48 -2.18 -9.36
N ALA A 228 -4.56 -2.86 -8.97
CA ALA A 228 -5.88 -2.26 -8.80
C ALA A 228 -6.02 -1.45 -7.50
N ASP A 229 -5.15 -1.68 -6.51
CA ASP A 229 -5.22 -1.01 -5.20
C ASP A 229 -4.69 0.41 -5.30
N LYS A 230 -5.57 1.38 -5.10
CA LYS A 230 -5.29 2.81 -5.25
C LYS A 230 -5.92 3.61 -4.13
N ILE A 231 -5.21 4.62 -3.67
CA ILE A 231 -5.72 5.66 -2.78
C ILE A 231 -5.59 7.00 -3.47
N LYS A 232 -6.68 7.73 -3.57
CA LYS A 232 -6.72 9.11 -4.03
C LYS A 232 -7.27 10.00 -2.93
N LEU A 233 -6.48 10.98 -2.52
CA LEU A 233 -6.87 11.98 -1.55
C LEU A 233 -6.92 13.35 -2.21
N MET A 234 -8.09 13.96 -2.21
CA MET A 234 -8.30 15.32 -2.73
C MET A 234 -8.29 16.29 -1.55
N LEU A 235 -7.22 17.05 -1.34
CA LEU A 235 -7.11 18.00 -0.23
C LEU A 235 -7.93 19.27 -0.52
N GLY A 236 -8.76 19.67 0.44
CA GLY A 236 -9.61 20.88 0.36
C GLY A 236 -8.85 22.20 0.51
N GLN A 237 -7.52 22.19 0.50
CA GLN A 237 -6.66 23.36 0.71
C GLN A 237 -5.69 23.50 -0.45
N ASP A 238 -5.40 24.75 -0.80
CA ASP A 238 -4.44 25.09 -1.85
C ASP A 238 -2.99 24.91 -1.39
N LEU A 239 -2.77 25.09 -0.09
CA LEU A 239 -1.49 24.94 0.61
C LEU A 239 -1.74 24.27 1.96
N GLY A 240 -1.18 23.09 2.15
CA GLY A 240 -1.24 22.38 3.43
C GLY A 240 -0.27 22.94 4.45
N SER A 241 -0.58 22.77 5.74
CA SER A 241 0.29 23.18 6.84
C SER A 241 1.40 22.17 7.07
N GLU A 242 1.05 20.89 7.29
CA GLU A 242 2.02 19.85 7.63
C GLU A 242 1.69 18.54 6.90
N LEU A 243 2.72 17.89 6.37
CA LEU A 243 2.65 16.59 5.71
C LEU A 243 3.61 15.63 6.40
N THR A 244 3.12 14.47 6.79
CA THR A 244 3.93 13.33 7.22
C THR A 244 3.67 12.19 6.24
N VAL A 245 4.71 11.66 5.60
CA VAL A 245 4.60 10.49 4.72
C VAL A 245 5.59 9.43 5.16
N ARG A 246 5.11 8.20 5.39
CA ARG A 246 5.93 7.03 5.67
C ARG A 246 5.70 6.00 4.58
N VAL A 247 6.76 5.64 3.85
CA VAL A 247 6.76 4.56 2.86
C VAL A 247 7.56 3.39 3.41
N SER A 248 6.88 2.31 3.78
CA SER A 248 7.50 1.17 4.47
C SER A 248 7.56 -0.13 3.65
N GLY A 249 6.80 -0.20 2.56
CA GLY A 249 6.80 -1.33 1.63
C GLY A 249 7.12 -0.89 0.19
N SER A 250 6.40 -1.45 -0.77
CA SER A 250 6.59 -1.19 -2.21
C SER A 250 5.55 -0.22 -2.80
N GLY A 251 4.67 0.35 -1.98
CA GLY A 251 3.69 1.33 -2.44
C GLY A 251 4.35 2.68 -2.70
N SER A 252 3.97 3.34 -3.79
CA SER A 252 4.53 4.64 -4.18
C SER A 252 3.53 5.78 -3.95
N GLY A 253 4.02 7.00 -3.80
CA GLY A 253 3.21 8.19 -3.58
C GLY A 253 3.47 9.30 -4.59
N ASP A 254 2.42 10.00 -5.00
CA ASP A 254 2.49 11.22 -5.80
C ASP A 254 1.67 12.33 -5.13
N ILE A 255 2.36 13.32 -4.57
CA ILE A 255 1.78 14.41 -3.78
C ILE A 255 1.85 15.71 -4.58
N GLN A 256 0.73 16.06 -5.22
CA GLN A 256 0.59 17.19 -6.14
C GLN A 256 0.03 18.45 -5.47
N VAL A 257 0.04 18.52 -4.14
CA VAL A 257 -0.41 19.69 -3.36
C VAL A 257 0.78 20.22 -2.55
N PRO A 258 1.02 21.55 -2.53
CA PRO A 258 2.13 22.10 -1.78
C PRO A 258 1.88 22.09 -0.27
N PHE A 259 2.95 22.04 0.53
CA PHE A 259 2.90 22.07 1.99
C PHE A 259 3.94 23.02 2.58
N LYS A 260 3.63 23.67 3.71
CA LYS A 260 4.63 24.48 4.43
C LYS A 260 5.71 23.61 5.05
N LYS A 261 5.35 22.45 5.59
CA LYS A 261 6.30 21.49 6.18
C LYS A 261 6.00 20.08 5.73
N ALA A 262 7.02 19.33 5.37
CA ALA A 262 6.91 17.91 5.12
C ALA A 262 7.99 17.13 5.89
N SER A 263 7.59 16.00 6.48
CA SER A 263 8.49 14.99 7.04
C SER A 263 8.26 13.67 6.32
N VAL A 264 9.32 13.15 5.70
CA VAL A 264 9.27 11.99 4.79
C VAL A 264 10.20 10.91 5.30
N TRP A 265 9.70 9.69 5.41
CA TRP A 265 10.50 8.51 5.72
C TRP A 265 10.26 7.43 4.67
N VAL A 266 11.33 7.00 4.01
CA VAL A 266 11.30 5.86 3.07
C VAL A 266 12.19 4.76 3.64
N SER A 267 11.58 3.69 4.13
CA SER A 267 12.26 2.48 4.61
C SER A 267 12.02 1.26 3.72
N GLY A 268 11.05 1.35 2.81
CA GLY A 268 10.77 0.33 1.80
C GLY A 268 11.47 0.60 0.46
N SER A 269 10.86 0.11 -0.61
CA SER A 269 11.31 0.26 -2.00
C SER A 269 10.38 1.13 -2.84
N GLY A 270 9.28 1.63 -2.26
CA GLY A 270 8.37 2.53 -2.94
C GLY A 270 8.92 3.95 -3.04
N ASP A 271 8.56 4.62 -4.13
CA ASP A 271 9.04 5.96 -4.47
C ASP A 271 8.06 7.04 -4.05
N LEU A 272 8.55 8.25 -3.82
CA LEU A 272 7.71 9.38 -3.46
C LEU A 272 8.02 10.61 -4.32
N ASN A 273 6.99 11.10 -4.99
CA ASN A 273 7.01 12.39 -5.69
C ASN A 273 6.31 13.46 -4.84
N LEU A 274 6.96 14.60 -4.68
CA LEU A 274 6.42 15.78 -4.00
C LEU A 274 6.52 16.99 -4.93
N THR A 275 5.48 17.82 -4.92
CA THR A 275 5.53 19.13 -5.59
C THR A 275 6.37 20.13 -4.77
N ASN A 276 5.78 21.22 -4.27
CA ASN A 276 6.50 22.27 -3.55
C ASN A 276 6.37 22.10 -2.03
N VAL A 277 7.47 22.28 -1.30
CA VAL A 277 7.49 22.26 0.17
C VAL A 277 8.35 23.40 0.73
N ASP A 278 7.86 24.19 1.69
CA ASP A 278 8.69 25.29 2.25
C ASP A 278 9.82 24.75 3.15
N TYR A 279 9.57 23.69 3.93
CA TYR A 279 10.57 22.99 4.74
C TYR A 279 10.41 21.47 4.62
N LEU A 280 11.46 20.77 4.17
CA LEU A 280 11.48 19.32 4.04
C LEU A 280 12.50 18.70 5.00
N SER A 281 12.05 17.75 5.81
CA SER A 281 12.91 16.75 6.44
C SER A 281 12.68 15.40 5.76
N CYS A 282 13.70 14.86 5.08
CA CYS A 282 13.60 13.61 4.34
C CYS A 282 14.63 12.61 4.84
N ARG A 283 14.19 11.39 5.15
CA ARG A 283 15.06 10.28 5.56
C ARG A 283 14.80 9.05 4.71
N ILE A 284 15.84 8.58 4.02
CA ILE A 284 15.84 7.32 3.28
C ILE A 284 16.74 6.31 4.00
N SER A 285 16.16 5.14 4.32
CA SER A 285 16.85 3.97 4.87
C SER A 285 16.62 2.70 4.06
N GLY A 286 15.63 2.72 3.16
CA GLY A 286 15.39 1.67 2.19
C GLY A 286 16.09 1.93 0.86
N SER A 287 15.45 1.47 -0.22
CA SER A 287 15.95 1.59 -1.60
C SER A 287 15.01 2.37 -2.52
N GLY A 288 13.91 2.92 -1.99
CA GLY A 288 13.00 3.76 -2.74
C GLY A 288 13.49 5.20 -2.82
N ASP A 289 13.09 5.89 -3.88
CA ASP A 289 13.61 7.21 -4.24
C ASP A 289 12.63 8.32 -3.87
N VAL A 290 13.15 9.54 -3.68
CA VAL A 290 12.33 10.72 -3.43
C VAL A 290 12.66 11.81 -4.44
N THR A 291 11.65 12.23 -5.21
CA THR A 291 11.76 13.38 -6.11
C THR A 291 10.92 14.54 -5.58
N VAL A 292 11.50 15.74 -5.53
CA VAL A 292 10.82 16.94 -5.07
C VAL A 292 10.99 18.07 -6.07
N ASN A 293 9.88 18.74 -6.43
CA ASN A 293 9.94 19.81 -7.40
C ASN A 293 10.64 21.05 -6.84
N LYS A 294 10.09 21.67 -5.78
CA LYS A 294 10.66 22.89 -5.22
C LYS A 294 10.70 22.85 -3.71
N ILE A 295 11.83 23.20 -3.13
CA ILE A 295 12.00 23.26 -1.68
C ILE A 295 12.47 24.64 -1.24
N GLY A 296 11.90 25.16 -0.15
CA GLY A 296 12.44 26.30 0.57
C GLY A 296 13.73 25.90 1.29
N LYS A 297 13.63 25.18 2.41
CA LYS A 297 14.74 24.67 3.21
C LYS A 297 14.68 23.14 3.32
N ALA A 298 15.82 22.45 3.29
CA ALA A 298 15.86 20.99 3.31
C ALA A 298 16.89 20.41 4.29
N GLU A 299 16.50 19.32 4.95
CA GLU A 299 17.37 18.39 5.66
C GLU A 299 17.17 17.00 5.05
N LEU A 300 18.20 16.50 4.35
CA LEU A 300 18.17 15.26 3.59
C LEU A 300 19.13 14.25 4.19
N VAL A 301 18.63 13.06 4.55
CA VAL A 301 19.44 12.01 5.17
C VAL A 301 19.26 10.69 4.45
N ILE A 302 20.35 10.18 3.86
CA ILE A 302 20.40 8.87 3.21
C ILE A 302 21.29 7.93 4.02
N SER A 303 20.70 6.84 4.48
CA SER A 303 21.37 5.71 5.14
C SER A 303 21.20 4.39 4.40
N GLY A 304 20.29 4.36 3.41
CA GLY A 304 20.03 3.21 2.54
C GLY A 304 20.69 3.35 1.18
N ALA A 305 20.00 2.83 0.16
CA ALA A 305 20.47 2.79 -1.23
C ALA A 305 19.60 3.60 -2.20
N GLY A 306 18.50 4.20 -1.72
CA GLY A 306 17.65 5.07 -2.54
C GLY A 306 18.20 6.48 -2.63
N ASP A 307 17.77 7.19 -3.67
CA ASP A 307 18.29 8.47 -4.10
C ASP A 307 17.31 9.61 -3.81
N ILE A 308 17.82 10.85 -3.75
CA ILE A 308 17.01 12.05 -3.64
C ILE A 308 17.29 12.99 -4.80
N GLU A 309 16.24 13.35 -5.54
CA GLU A 309 16.30 14.36 -6.61
C GLU A 309 15.48 15.60 -6.21
N VAL A 310 16.09 16.79 -6.32
CA VAL A 310 15.42 18.08 -6.10
C VAL A 310 15.60 18.98 -7.32
N ASN A 311 14.52 19.47 -7.92
CA ASN A 311 14.64 20.33 -9.11
C ASN A 311 15.12 21.75 -8.74
N GLU A 312 14.53 22.38 -7.71
CA GLU A 312 14.88 23.74 -7.29
C GLU A 312 14.90 23.86 -5.76
N ILE A 313 15.94 24.50 -5.21
CA ILE A 313 16.01 24.90 -3.79
C ILE A 313 16.36 26.38 -3.62
N THR A 314 15.72 27.06 -2.65
CA THR A 314 15.89 28.52 -2.47
C THR A 314 16.42 28.95 -1.10
N GLY A 315 16.54 28.03 -0.14
CA GLY A 315 16.96 28.29 1.23
C GLY A 315 18.00 27.26 1.69
N ASP A 316 18.29 27.21 2.99
CA ASP A 316 19.35 26.35 3.51
C ASP A 316 19.18 24.88 3.09
N LEU A 317 20.30 24.25 2.75
CA LEU A 317 20.36 22.84 2.40
C LEU A 317 21.35 22.13 3.33
N GLU A 318 20.87 21.11 4.04
CA GLU A 318 21.71 20.16 4.77
C GLU A 318 21.51 18.75 4.21
N VAL A 319 22.62 18.09 3.85
CA VAL A 319 22.64 16.75 3.28
C VAL A 319 23.59 15.86 4.06
N GLN A 320 23.12 14.68 4.46
CA GLN A 320 23.93 13.66 5.12
C GLN A 320 23.78 12.30 4.41
N VAL A 321 24.86 11.80 3.82
CA VAL A 321 24.90 10.51 3.13
C VAL A 321 25.84 9.56 3.87
N SER A 322 25.26 8.53 4.46
CA SER A 322 25.99 7.43 5.13
C SER A 322 25.84 6.09 4.40
N GLY A 323 24.85 5.97 3.51
CA GLY A 323 24.62 4.80 2.66
C GLY A 323 25.34 4.88 1.32
N VAL A 324 24.73 4.28 0.30
CA VAL A 324 25.26 4.21 -1.07
C VAL A 324 24.43 5.01 -2.09
N GLY A 325 23.28 5.53 -1.69
CA GLY A 325 22.43 6.36 -2.55
C GLY A 325 22.94 7.79 -2.69
N ASP A 326 22.52 8.42 -3.78
CA ASP A 326 23.00 9.69 -4.28
C ASP A 326 21.99 10.83 -4.03
N VAL A 327 22.49 12.07 -4.08
CA VAL A 327 21.65 13.27 -4.03
C VAL A 327 21.93 14.15 -5.24
N GLU A 328 20.90 14.43 -6.04
CA GLU A 328 20.95 15.38 -7.14
C GLU A 328 20.10 16.61 -6.85
N ILE A 329 20.73 17.79 -6.91
CA ILE A 329 20.08 19.10 -6.81
C ILE A 329 20.32 19.86 -8.11
N LYS A 330 19.28 19.97 -8.94
CA LYS A 330 19.41 20.50 -10.31
C LYS A 330 19.67 22.00 -10.34
N SER A 331 19.04 22.77 -9.46
CA SER A 331 19.20 24.22 -9.40
C SER A 331 18.94 24.80 -8.02
N GLY A 332 19.52 25.97 -7.73
CA GLY A 332 19.17 26.71 -6.52
C GLY A 332 20.04 27.91 -6.23
N ASN A 333 19.48 28.87 -5.50
CA ASN A 333 20.21 29.99 -4.89
C ASN A 333 19.97 29.93 -3.40
N ILE A 334 20.99 29.56 -2.63
CA ILE A 334 20.85 29.21 -1.21
C ILE A 334 21.81 30.00 -0.33
N ASP A 335 21.43 30.24 0.91
CA ASP A 335 22.30 30.89 1.88
C ASP A 335 23.42 29.97 2.36
N THR A 336 23.07 28.72 2.70
CA THR A 336 24.00 27.76 3.29
C THR A 336 23.88 26.40 2.62
N PHE A 337 25.02 25.86 2.16
CA PHE A 337 25.14 24.48 1.72
C PHE A 337 25.95 23.67 2.74
N LYS A 338 25.31 22.73 3.46
CA LYS A 338 25.99 21.80 4.36
C LYS A 338 25.90 20.39 3.80
N ALA A 339 27.04 19.74 3.61
CA ALA A 339 27.11 18.39 3.09
C ALA A 339 28.04 17.53 3.95
N LYS A 340 27.57 16.34 4.32
CA LYS A 340 28.37 15.33 5.00
C LYS A 340 28.22 13.98 4.34
N ILE A 341 29.31 13.43 3.82
CA ILE A 341 29.35 12.08 3.27
C ILE A 341 30.30 11.22 4.10
N SER A 342 29.80 10.12 4.64
CA SER A 342 30.60 9.06 5.25
C SER A 342 30.46 7.70 4.56
N GLY A 343 29.49 7.58 3.65
CA GLY A 343 29.24 6.37 2.85
C GLY A 343 29.96 6.38 1.50
N ALA A 344 29.30 5.79 0.49
CA ALA A 344 29.82 5.67 -0.87
C ALA A 344 29.01 6.44 -1.92
N GLY A 345 27.87 7.04 -1.54
CA GLY A 345 27.08 7.86 -2.45
C GLY A 345 27.66 9.26 -2.66
N ASP A 346 27.17 9.91 -3.72
CA ASP A 346 27.61 11.18 -4.24
C ASP A 346 26.58 12.30 -4.00
N ILE A 347 27.04 13.55 -4.00
CA ILE A 347 26.17 14.73 -4.01
C ILE A 347 26.50 15.59 -5.23
N ASN A 348 25.54 15.72 -6.14
CA ASN A 348 25.64 16.55 -7.33
C ASN A 348 24.72 17.78 -7.22
N ALA A 349 25.31 18.94 -6.95
CA ALA A 349 24.66 20.24 -6.85
C ALA A 349 25.28 21.25 -7.83
N ARG A 350 25.60 20.81 -9.06
CA ARG A 350 26.27 21.63 -10.09
C ARG A 350 25.52 22.91 -10.46
N GLY A 351 24.19 22.89 -10.42
CA GLY A 351 23.36 24.06 -10.72
C GLY A 351 23.07 24.97 -9.51
N VAL A 352 23.69 24.71 -8.36
CA VAL A 352 23.43 25.46 -7.12
C VAL A 352 24.49 26.53 -6.89
N THR A 353 24.03 27.75 -6.58
CA THR A 353 24.84 28.84 -6.05
C THR A 353 24.56 28.99 -4.56
N ALA A 354 25.58 28.83 -3.72
CA ALA A 354 25.49 29.02 -2.28
C ALA A 354 26.24 30.29 -1.85
N ARG A 355 25.72 31.02 -0.86
CA ARG A 355 26.49 32.10 -0.22
C ARG A 355 27.67 31.53 0.56
N THR A 356 27.41 30.53 1.41
CA THR A 356 28.43 29.81 2.19
C THR A 356 28.30 28.30 2.05
N ALA A 357 29.41 27.56 2.18
CA ALA A 357 29.41 26.10 2.11
C ALA A 357 30.25 25.44 3.23
N ASN A 358 29.75 24.35 3.80
CA ASN A 358 30.50 23.48 4.72
C ASN A 358 30.36 22.03 4.27
N ILE A 359 31.45 21.44 3.79
CA ILE A 359 31.46 20.14 3.12
C ILE A 359 32.47 19.23 3.82
N THR A 360 31.99 18.09 4.31
CA THR A 360 32.82 17.02 4.87
C THR A 360 32.59 15.73 4.12
N CYS A 361 33.60 15.21 3.42
CA CYS A 361 33.54 13.90 2.78
C CYS A 361 34.61 12.96 3.36
N SER A 362 34.23 12.10 4.30
CA SER A 362 35.13 11.08 4.88
C SER A 362 35.01 9.71 4.20
N GLY A 363 34.00 9.53 3.36
CA GLY A 363 33.74 8.30 2.61
C GLY A 363 34.58 8.15 1.33
N VAL A 364 34.01 7.45 0.36
CA VAL A 364 34.59 7.26 -0.99
C VAL A 364 33.86 8.02 -2.09
N GLY A 365 32.74 8.66 -1.77
CA GLY A 365 31.95 9.44 -2.71
C GLY A 365 32.48 10.86 -2.97
N ASP A 366 31.81 11.54 -3.88
CA ASP A 366 32.15 12.83 -4.43
C ASP A 366 31.09 13.89 -4.14
N VAL A 367 31.53 15.13 -3.93
CA VAL A 367 30.64 16.29 -3.82
C VAL A 367 30.96 17.28 -4.93
N VAL A 368 29.98 17.62 -5.76
CA VAL A 368 30.10 18.69 -6.75
C VAL A 368 29.11 19.81 -6.42
N LEU A 369 29.60 21.05 -6.33
CA LEU A 369 28.79 22.24 -6.10
C LEU A 369 29.06 23.29 -7.18
N GLY A 370 28.01 23.97 -7.65
CA GLY A 370 28.11 24.98 -8.71
C GLY A 370 28.97 26.18 -8.32
N ARG A 371 28.47 27.06 -7.46
CA ARG A 371 29.17 28.29 -7.07
C ARG A 371 29.11 28.52 -5.56
N VAL A 372 30.20 29.05 -5.00
CA VAL A 372 30.22 29.64 -3.66
C VAL A 372 30.63 31.11 -3.75
N ILE A 373 29.84 32.00 -3.13
CA ILE A 373 30.03 33.46 -3.20
C ILE A 373 31.03 33.96 -2.15
N GLU A 374 30.82 33.60 -0.87
CA GLU A 374 31.59 34.15 0.24
C GLU A 374 32.69 33.20 0.69
N GLU A 375 32.34 32.13 1.40
CA GLU A 375 33.30 31.21 2.00
C GLU A 375 32.88 29.73 1.87
N SER A 376 33.88 28.86 1.78
CA SER A 376 33.69 27.41 1.91
C SER A 376 34.69 26.80 2.89
N ILE A 377 34.20 25.87 3.72
CA ILE A 377 35.00 25.00 4.58
C ILE A 377 34.90 23.59 4.03
N GLU A 378 36.02 23.00 3.63
CA GLU A 378 36.07 21.72 2.93
C GLU A 378 37.01 20.76 3.64
N LYS A 379 36.52 19.56 3.97
CA LYS A 379 37.30 18.49 4.60
C LYS A 379 37.05 17.19 3.86
N HIS A 380 38.09 16.55 3.33
CA HIS A 380 37.93 15.30 2.59
C HIS A 380 38.98 14.24 2.94
N SER A 381 38.67 12.98 2.67
CA SER A 381 39.59 11.84 2.76
C SER A 381 40.45 11.71 1.50
N ARG A 382 41.47 10.83 1.52
CA ARG A 382 42.29 10.53 0.33
C ARG A 382 41.51 9.85 -0.81
N LYS A 383 40.33 9.30 -0.52
CA LYS A 383 39.53 8.49 -1.46
C LYS A 383 38.26 9.18 -1.94
N SER A 384 38.07 10.45 -1.56
CA SER A 384 36.89 11.26 -1.88
C SER A 384 37.31 12.55 -2.57
N SER A 385 36.45 13.10 -3.43
CA SER A 385 36.66 14.43 -4.01
C SER A 385 35.58 15.44 -3.62
N ILE A 386 35.98 16.71 -3.53
CA ILE A 386 35.08 17.85 -3.42
C ILE A 386 35.44 18.81 -4.56
N LYS A 387 34.46 19.21 -5.36
CA LYS A 387 34.64 20.10 -6.51
C LYS A 387 33.63 21.24 -6.48
N ILE A 388 34.12 22.46 -6.26
CA ILE A 388 33.34 23.70 -6.43
C ILE A 388 33.68 24.29 -7.80
N LEU A 389 32.69 24.47 -8.68
CA LEU A 389 32.94 24.89 -10.07
C LEU A 389 33.32 26.37 -10.21
N GLN A 390 32.77 27.24 -9.36
CA GLN A 390 33.05 28.67 -9.35
C GLN A 390 33.17 29.21 -7.92
N ARG A 391 34.11 30.15 -7.70
CA ARG A 391 34.35 30.83 -6.43
C ARG A 391 34.39 32.35 -6.64
N GLY A 392 33.81 33.11 -5.71
CA GLY A 392 33.70 34.57 -5.77
C GLY A 392 32.46 34.99 -6.53
#